data_AF-A0A4Z1C6W6-F1
#
_entry.id   AF-A0A4Z1C6W6-F1
#
_cell.length_a   1.000
_cell.length_b   1.000
_cell.length_c   1.000
_cell.angle_alpha   90.00
_cell.angle_beta   90.00
_cell.angle_gamma   90.00
#
_symmetry.space_group_name_H-M   'P 1'
#
loop_
_entity.id
_entity.type
_entity.pdbx_description
1 polymer ?
#
loop_
_entity_poly.entity_id
_entity_poly.type
_entity_poly.pdbx_seq_one_letter_code
_entity_poly.pdbx_strand_id
1 'polypeptide(L)'
;MGREYIRSIVYDGRDLCVIINCNNNKNGVITFGSWLRNPLENKQASLAKGFGDGVFINLKIDEMHVIPRTNHWYQSDEIKEVKKIAEIFLKSRNVISYGSSMGGYGAALLSATLGIKSVTLAPQFTLDKNLAPWEKRWENESKKIPYFDNMLMTKNGLASGFLFYDPFTKLDAMQAELYRLRSNLIFVPIPFSGHATASMVNKIYSLKRLVSDVLSNNFLASRFSEYRRLYSRRRDDTYLSMMYVYADSNGKELLSLWCLNQLEQIDGMIGAKALRTLSIHENRKNCLYRLDRWAHIAARLTPSSASDCLISAHIAAKGNYIKDAIRILEHGRKIAPNNIAFAREIDKLT
;
A
#
# COMPACT_ATOMS: atom_id res chain seq x y z
N MET A 1 8.12 -22.44 18.97
CA MET A 1 9.55 -22.34 19.25
C MET A 1 10.12 -21.17 18.46
N GLY A 2 10.09 -19.97 19.04
CA GLY A 2 10.54 -18.74 18.40
C GLY A 2 12.05 -18.65 18.42
N ARG A 3 12.68 -18.39 17.27
CA ARG A 3 14.10 -18.04 17.25
C ARG A 3 14.23 -16.54 17.49
N GLU A 4 14.95 -16.19 18.55
CA GLU A 4 15.30 -14.84 18.98
C GLU A 4 16.07 -14.14 17.84
N TYR A 5 15.44 -13.14 17.24
CA TYR A 5 16.16 -12.09 16.51
C TYR A 5 16.33 -10.91 17.47
N ILE A 6 17.43 -10.19 17.33
CA ILE A 6 17.67 -9.00 18.15
C ILE A 6 16.94 -7.84 17.49
N ARG A 7 16.02 -7.21 18.24
CA ARG A 7 15.40 -5.93 17.88
C ARG A 7 16.14 -4.81 18.61
N SER A 8 16.71 -3.87 17.86
CA SER A 8 17.46 -2.74 18.42
C SER A 8 16.99 -1.43 17.82
N ILE A 9 16.75 -0.43 18.67
CA ILE A 9 16.62 0.97 18.23
C ILE A 9 18.04 1.49 18.09
N VAL A 10 18.48 1.75 16.86
CA VAL A 10 19.86 2.18 16.57
C VAL A 10 19.95 3.68 16.28
N TYR A 11 18.81 4.33 16.07
CA TYR A 11 18.69 5.78 15.96
C TYR A 11 17.31 6.22 16.41
N ASP A 12 17.28 7.23 17.26
CA ASP A 12 16.05 7.85 17.74
C ASP A 12 16.13 9.37 17.60
N GLY A 13 15.94 9.85 16.37
CA GLY A 13 16.02 11.26 16.00
C GLY A 13 14.72 12.03 16.25
N ARG A 14 14.73 13.30 15.86
CA ARG A 14 13.59 14.23 15.92
C ARG A 14 12.55 13.94 14.86
N ASP A 15 12.97 13.55 13.66
CA ASP A 15 12.08 13.31 12.52
C ASP A 15 12.01 11.82 12.15
N LEU A 16 13.09 11.07 12.38
CA LEU A 16 13.22 9.66 11.97
C LEU A 16 13.70 8.77 13.13
N CYS A 17 13.15 7.56 13.18
CA CYS A 17 13.66 6.47 14.01
C CYS A 17 14.17 5.34 13.11
N VAL A 18 15.22 4.65 13.55
CA VAL A 18 15.73 3.43 12.90
C VAL A 18 15.72 2.27 13.86
N ILE A 19 15.02 1.21 13.46
CA ILE A 19 14.98 -0.07 14.18
C ILE A 19 15.61 -1.14 13.30
N ILE A 20 16.46 -1.99 13.87
CA ILE A 20 17.02 -3.17 13.19
C ILE A 20 16.52 -4.43 13.88
N ASN A 21 15.98 -5.36 13.08
CA ASN A 21 15.71 -6.74 13.47
C ASN A 21 16.75 -7.63 12.76
N CYS A 22 17.70 -8.23 13.49
CA CYS A 22 18.76 -9.01 12.86
C CYS A 22 19.02 -10.36 13.51
N ASN A 23 19.51 -11.28 12.69
CA ASN A 23 20.03 -12.59 13.09
C ASN A 23 21.27 -12.98 12.24
N ASN A 24 22.12 -11.99 11.94
CA ASN A 24 23.34 -12.11 11.14
C ASN A 24 23.14 -12.83 9.79
N ASN A 25 22.02 -12.55 9.12
CA ASN A 25 21.76 -13.12 7.81
C ASN A 25 22.58 -12.43 6.71
N LYS A 26 22.89 -13.16 5.65
CA LYS A 26 23.62 -12.63 4.47
C LYS A 26 22.79 -11.68 3.60
N ASN A 27 21.47 -11.69 3.78
CA ASN A 27 20.53 -10.83 3.06
C ASN A 27 19.91 -9.84 4.03
N GLY A 28 19.64 -8.63 3.56
CA GLY A 28 18.93 -7.60 4.32
C GLY A 28 17.88 -6.85 3.49
N VAL A 29 16.93 -6.23 4.18
CA VAL A 29 15.96 -5.32 3.58
C VAL A 29 15.86 -4.05 4.39
N ILE A 30 15.98 -2.89 3.74
CA ILE A 30 15.77 -1.59 4.36
C ILE A 30 14.39 -1.09 3.96
N THR A 31 13.49 -0.99 4.92
CA THR A 31 12.09 -0.65 4.69
C THR A 31 11.80 0.80 5.07
N PHE A 32 10.92 1.44 4.31
CA PHE A 32 10.48 2.82 4.55
C PHE A 32 8.97 2.84 4.79
N GLY A 33 8.56 3.44 5.91
CA GLY A 33 7.17 3.71 6.27
C GLY A 33 6.38 4.47 5.19
N SER A 34 5.17 3.99 4.88
CA SER A 34 4.18 4.75 4.13
C SER A 34 3.59 5.91 4.95
N TRP A 35 2.70 6.70 4.35
CA TRP A 35 1.93 7.71 5.07
C TRP A 35 1.23 7.09 6.29
N LEU A 36 1.42 7.72 7.44
CA LEU A 36 0.89 7.27 8.72
C LEU A 36 -0.37 8.06 9.06
N ARG A 37 -1.49 7.35 9.25
CA ARG A 37 -2.72 7.97 9.78
C ARG A 37 -2.54 8.48 11.21
N ASN A 38 -1.82 7.71 12.01
CA ASN A 38 -1.48 8.02 13.39
C ASN A 38 0.05 8.03 13.49
N PRO A 39 0.70 9.17 13.21
CA PRO A 39 2.15 9.29 13.28
C PRO A 39 2.70 9.00 14.70
N LEU A 40 3.98 8.68 14.78
CA LEU A 40 4.65 8.43 16.06
C LEU A 40 4.79 9.74 16.86
N GLU A 41 5.01 10.86 16.17
CA GLU A 41 5.20 12.19 16.76
C GLU A 41 6.30 12.16 17.83
N ASN A 42 5.99 12.56 19.07
CA ASN A 42 6.92 12.60 20.19
C ASN A 42 6.95 11.30 21.02
N LYS A 43 6.21 10.26 20.60
CA LYS A 43 6.17 8.98 21.33
C LYS A 43 7.53 8.27 21.25
N GLN A 44 7.79 7.41 22.22
CA GLN A 44 9.03 6.63 22.27
C GLN A 44 9.18 5.72 21.04
N ALA A 45 10.40 5.61 20.50
CA ALA A 45 10.69 4.73 19.36
C ALA A 45 10.41 3.24 19.65
N SER A 46 10.38 2.83 20.91
CA SER A 46 9.97 1.48 21.34
C SER A 46 8.55 1.11 20.92
N LEU A 47 7.67 2.09 20.72
CA LEU A 47 6.29 1.90 20.25
C LEU A 47 6.18 1.86 18.72
N ALA A 48 7.28 2.16 18.01
CA ALA A 48 7.28 2.25 16.57
C ALA A 48 7.29 0.85 15.93
N LYS A 49 6.55 0.72 14.82
CA LYS A 49 6.51 -0.49 14.00
C LYS A 49 6.93 -0.17 12.57
N GLY A 50 7.90 -0.93 12.08
CA GLY A 50 8.39 -0.80 10.71
C GLY A 50 7.37 -1.22 9.66
N PHE A 51 7.55 -0.73 8.43
CA PHE A 51 6.79 -1.23 7.30
C PHE A 51 7.22 -2.67 6.98
N GLY A 52 6.32 -3.63 7.21
CA GLY A 52 6.65 -5.06 7.08
C GLY A 52 7.51 -5.60 8.23
N ASP A 53 7.41 -5.02 9.42
CA ASP A 53 8.12 -5.47 10.63
C ASP A 53 7.88 -6.96 10.94
N GLY A 54 8.98 -7.74 10.99
CA GLY A 54 9.01 -9.18 11.26
C GLY A 54 8.56 -10.06 10.08
N VAL A 55 8.23 -9.47 8.93
CA VAL A 55 7.69 -10.19 7.77
C VAL A 55 8.76 -11.04 7.07
N PHE A 56 9.98 -10.53 6.98
CA PHE A 56 11.10 -11.09 6.21
C PHE A 56 12.10 -11.86 7.08
N ILE A 57 12.12 -11.64 8.40
CA ILE A 57 13.03 -12.34 9.31
C ILE A 57 12.91 -13.86 9.22
N ASN A 58 11.69 -14.37 9.04
CA ASN A 58 11.40 -15.80 8.85
C ASN A 58 11.93 -16.36 7.52
N LEU A 59 12.29 -15.49 6.58
CA LEU A 59 12.93 -15.83 5.31
C LEU A 59 14.46 -15.70 5.39
N LYS A 60 15.02 -15.54 6.61
CA LYS A 60 16.45 -15.31 6.83
C LYS A 60 16.94 -14.04 6.11
N ILE A 61 16.15 -12.96 6.23
CA ILE A 61 16.47 -11.63 5.73
C ILE A 61 16.44 -10.70 6.94
N ASP A 62 17.58 -10.06 7.25
CA ASP A 62 17.64 -9.04 8.31
C ASP A 62 16.86 -7.79 7.89
N GLU A 63 16.23 -7.10 8.82
CA GLU A 63 15.36 -5.96 8.53
C GLU A 63 15.93 -4.70 9.19
N MET A 64 16.00 -3.60 8.43
CA MET A 64 16.23 -2.25 8.95
C MET A 64 14.99 -1.42 8.58
N HIS A 65 14.36 -0.82 9.57
CA HIS A 65 13.13 -0.05 9.40
C HIS A 65 13.43 1.43 9.61
N VAL A 66 13.23 2.24 8.56
CA VAL A 66 13.27 3.70 8.62
C VAL A 66 11.85 4.20 8.84
N ILE A 67 11.58 4.66 10.05
CA ILE A 67 10.25 5.00 10.52
C ILE A 67 10.18 6.52 10.70
N PRO A 68 9.31 7.20 9.94
CA PRO A 68 9.14 8.62 10.09
C PRO A 68 8.26 8.93 11.31
N ARG A 69 8.64 9.94 12.08
CA ARG A 69 7.84 10.44 13.21
C ARG A 69 6.62 11.20 12.74
N THR A 70 6.71 11.90 11.61
CA THR A 70 5.61 12.60 10.95
C THR A 70 5.63 12.39 9.43
N ASN A 71 4.57 12.76 8.72
CA ASN A 71 4.51 12.56 7.26
C ASN A 71 5.22 13.71 6.51
N HIS A 72 6.55 13.64 6.44
CA HIS A 72 7.39 14.66 5.81
C HIS A 72 8.12 14.17 4.55
N TRP A 73 7.71 13.04 3.96
CA TRP A 73 8.31 12.50 2.72
C TRP A 73 9.82 12.30 2.78
N TYR A 74 10.37 12.04 3.97
CA TYR A 74 11.83 11.93 4.19
C TYR A 74 12.61 13.21 3.80
N GLN A 75 11.91 14.35 3.69
CA GLN A 75 12.50 15.68 3.58
C GLN A 75 12.97 16.13 4.97
N SER A 76 14.02 15.49 5.47
CA SER A 76 14.67 15.79 6.76
C SER A 76 16.17 15.62 6.61
N ASP A 77 16.95 16.44 7.31
CA ASP A 77 18.41 16.36 7.35
C ASP A 77 18.92 15.07 8.01
N GLU A 78 18.11 14.44 8.87
CA GLU A 78 18.37 13.15 9.51
C GLU A 78 18.51 11.99 8.51
N ILE A 79 18.08 12.17 7.26
CA ILE A 79 18.30 11.18 6.20
C ILE A 79 19.79 10.89 5.96
N LYS A 80 20.67 11.86 6.28
CA LYS A 80 22.13 11.66 6.24
C LYS A 80 22.60 10.64 7.27
N GLU A 81 21.97 10.62 8.45
CA GLU A 81 22.31 9.64 9.49
C GLU A 81 21.76 8.26 9.15
N VAL A 82 20.52 8.20 8.63
CA VAL A 82 19.94 6.97 8.07
C VAL A 82 20.86 6.37 7.00
N LYS A 83 21.43 7.20 6.12
CA LYS A 83 22.40 6.76 5.10
C LYS A 83 23.63 6.09 5.75
N LYS A 84 24.26 6.70 6.75
CA LYS A 84 25.44 6.12 7.42
C LYS A 84 25.12 4.77 8.07
N ILE A 85 23.97 4.68 8.74
CA ILE A 85 23.52 3.42 9.36
C ILE A 85 23.27 2.36 8.29
N ALA A 86 22.64 2.74 7.17
CA ALA A 86 22.41 1.85 6.04
C ALA A 86 23.74 1.36 5.42
N GLU A 87 24.75 2.24 5.26
CA GLU A 87 26.09 1.85 4.79
C GLU A 87 26.74 0.80 5.69
N ILE A 88 26.60 0.93 7.01
CA ILE A 88 27.07 -0.08 7.96
C ILE A 88 26.28 -1.39 7.80
N PHE A 89 24.95 -1.30 7.68
CA PHE A 89 24.08 -2.46 7.50
C PHE A 89 24.42 -3.26 6.23
N LEU A 90 24.81 -2.55 5.16
CA LEU A 90 25.21 -3.09 3.86
C LEU A 90 26.54 -3.84 3.87
N LYS A 91 27.49 -3.50 4.76
CA LYS A 91 28.87 -4.05 4.72
C LYS A 91 28.93 -5.58 4.76
N SER A 92 27.97 -6.23 5.43
CA SER A 92 27.95 -7.68 5.59
C SER A 92 26.77 -8.36 4.88
N ARG A 93 26.02 -7.62 4.04
CA ARG A 93 24.74 -8.09 3.50
C ARG A 93 24.54 -7.69 2.05
N ASN A 94 23.90 -8.57 1.28
CA ASN A 94 23.20 -8.18 0.07
C ASN A 94 21.85 -7.56 0.46
N VAL A 95 21.58 -6.32 0.06
CA VAL A 95 20.44 -5.56 0.58
C VAL A 95 19.67 -4.90 -0.55
N ILE A 96 18.35 -4.83 -0.36
CA ILE A 96 17.48 -3.97 -1.15
C ILE A 96 16.74 -2.98 -0.26
N SER A 97 16.28 -1.88 -0.84
CA SER A 97 15.33 -0.98 -0.21
C SER A 97 13.89 -1.30 -0.64
N TYR A 98 12.92 -1.07 0.25
CA TYR A 98 11.54 -1.46 0.05
C TYR A 98 10.57 -0.44 0.66
N GLY A 99 9.55 -0.01 -0.08
CA GLY A 99 8.58 0.94 0.46
C GLY A 99 7.37 1.16 -0.43
N SER A 100 6.32 1.74 0.15
CA SER A 100 5.08 2.06 -0.54
C SER A 100 4.67 3.52 -0.32
N SER A 101 4.06 4.17 -1.31
CA SER A 101 3.59 5.55 -1.22
C SER A 101 4.74 6.51 -0.86
N MET A 102 4.60 7.29 0.22
CA MET A 102 5.70 8.06 0.83
C MET A 102 6.98 7.23 1.05
N GLY A 103 6.83 5.99 1.55
CA GLY A 103 7.95 5.07 1.75
C GLY A 103 8.60 4.60 0.45
N GLY A 104 7.84 4.58 -0.65
CA GLY A 104 8.39 4.28 -1.97
C GLY A 104 9.39 5.34 -2.43
N TYR A 105 9.16 6.62 -2.10
CA TYR A 105 10.12 7.69 -2.32
C TYR A 105 11.39 7.48 -1.47
N GLY A 106 11.25 7.20 -0.17
CA GLY A 106 12.39 6.92 0.71
C GLY A 106 13.25 5.75 0.24
N ALA A 107 12.61 4.67 -0.23
CA ALA A 107 13.31 3.53 -0.80
C ALA A 107 14.07 3.90 -2.09
N ALA A 108 13.45 4.64 -3.01
CA ALA A 108 14.11 5.12 -4.22
C ALA A 108 15.30 6.05 -3.90
N LEU A 109 15.14 6.98 -2.96
CA LEU A 109 16.18 7.88 -2.46
C LEU A 109 17.40 7.11 -1.94
N LEU A 110 17.17 6.08 -1.12
CA LEU A 110 18.26 5.27 -0.59
C LEU A 110 18.94 4.44 -1.69
N SER A 111 18.16 3.90 -2.63
CA SER A 111 18.67 3.18 -3.80
C SER A 111 19.59 4.05 -4.66
N ALA A 112 19.15 5.27 -5.00
CA ALA A 112 19.94 6.23 -5.77
C ALA A 112 21.26 6.59 -5.07
N THR A 113 21.24 6.63 -3.73
CA THR A 113 22.37 7.07 -2.93
C THR A 113 23.39 5.96 -2.63
N LEU A 114 22.92 4.70 -2.47
CA LEU A 114 23.76 3.57 -2.06
C LEU A 114 24.01 2.55 -3.18
N GLY A 115 23.43 2.75 -4.37
CA GLY A 115 23.59 1.84 -5.50
C GLY A 115 22.91 0.48 -5.32
N ILE A 116 22.00 0.34 -4.35
CA ILE A 116 21.23 -0.88 -4.12
C ILE A 116 19.95 -0.91 -4.94
N LYS A 117 19.37 -2.10 -5.17
CA LYS A 117 18.04 -2.20 -5.80
C LYS A 117 16.95 -1.70 -4.85
N SER A 118 15.91 -1.09 -5.41
CA SER A 118 14.68 -0.74 -4.70
C SER A 118 13.48 -1.50 -5.26
N VAL A 119 12.52 -1.79 -4.37
CA VAL A 119 11.17 -2.21 -4.72
C VAL A 119 10.21 -1.15 -4.18
N THR A 120 9.61 -0.40 -5.10
CA THR A 120 8.73 0.74 -4.78
C THR A 120 7.30 0.44 -5.22
N LEU A 121 6.33 0.68 -4.34
CA LEU A 121 4.92 0.37 -4.56
C LEU A 121 4.10 1.67 -4.52
N ALA A 122 3.49 2.05 -5.64
CA ALA A 122 2.78 3.33 -5.83
C ALA A 122 3.55 4.54 -5.25
N PRO A 123 4.85 4.72 -5.58
CA PRO A 123 5.65 5.79 -4.97
C PRO A 123 5.14 7.17 -5.37
N GLN A 124 5.33 8.15 -4.48
CA GLN A 124 4.93 9.54 -4.72
C GLN A 124 6.18 10.42 -4.69
N PHE A 125 6.57 10.93 -5.85
CA PHE A 125 7.85 11.62 -6.07
C PHE A 125 7.93 12.95 -5.32
N THR A 126 6.88 13.76 -5.39
CA THR A 126 6.90 15.12 -4.83
C THR A 126 5.56 15.57 -4.28
N LEU A 127 5.62 16.45 -3.29
CA LEU A 127 4.50 17.27 -2.81
C LEU A 127 4.68 18.76 -3.12
N ASP A 128 5.74 19.13 -3.85
CA ASP A 128 5.98 20.50 -4.29
C ASP A 128 4.91 20.90 -5.32
N LYS A 129 4.16 21.96 -5.00
CA LYS A 129 3.07 22.47 -5.84
C LYS A 129 3.57 23.10 -7.15
N ASN A 130 4.83 23.50 -7.22
CA ASN A 130 5.42 24.02 -8.46
C ASN A 130 5.62 22.90 -9.48
N LEU A 131 6.01 21.70 -9.01
CA LEU A 131 6.24 20.54 -9.87
C LEU A 131 4.98 19.68 -10.07
N ALA A 132 4.15 19.55 -9.03
CA ALA A 132 2.92 18.76 -9.02
C ALA A 132 1.71 19.58 -8.53
N PRO A 133 1.29 20.64 -9.26
CA PRO A 133 0.14 21.47 -8.85
C PRO A 133 -1.18 20.69 -8.78
N TRP A 134 -1.24 19.56 -9.47
CA TRP A 134 -2.35 18.60 -9.51
C TRP A 134 -2.42 17.67 -8.29
N GLU A 135 -1.38 17.61 -7.45
CA GLU A 135 -1.37 16.79 -6.24
C GLU A 135 -2.07 17.53 -5.09
N LYS A 136 -3.32 17.14 -4.83
CA LYS A 136 -4.19 17.75 -3.81
C LYS A 136 -4.45 16.84 -2.61
N ARG A 137 -3.99 15.58 -2.64
CA ARG A 137 -4.31 14.60 -1.58
C ARG A 137 -3.64 14.93 -0.26
N TRP A 138 -2.50 15.60 -0.30
CA TRP A 138 -1.59 15.81 0.83
C TRP A 138 -1.36 17.30 1.11
N GLU A 139 -2.35 18.16 0.90
CA GLU A 139 -2.19 19.61 1.11
C GLU A 139 -1.84 19.95 2.57
N ASN A 140 -2.34 19.17 3.52
CA ASN A 140 -2.06 19.37 4.94
C ASN A 140 -0.60 19.03 5.28
N GLU A 141 -0.07 17.96 4.71
CA GLU A 141 1.33 17.54 4.86
C GLU A 141 2.27 18.48 4.10
N SER A 142 1.94 18.85 2.86
CA SER A 142 2.71 19.78 2.03
C SER A 142 2.93 21.12 2.74
N LYS A 143 1.91 21.66 3.43
CA LYS A 143 2.03 22.90 4.23
C LYS A 143 2.99 22.79 5.43
N LYS A 144 3.22 21.57 5.93
CA LYS A 144 4.12 21.30 7.08
C LYS A 144 5.56 21.04 6.65
N ILE A 145 5.83 20.91 5.35
CA ILE A 145 7.18 20.75 4.78
C ILE A 145 7.61 22.13 4.28
N PRO A 146 8.49 22.86 5.00
CA PRO A 146 8.85 24.24 4.64
C PRO A 146 9.51 24.34 3.26
N TYR A 147 10.29 23.33 2.90
CA TYR A 147 10.96 23.21 1.62
C TYR A 147 11.00 21.74 1.21
N PHE A 148 10.53 21.44 -0.01
CA PHE A 148 10.62 20.11 -0.60
C PHE A 148 11.76 20.10 -1.62
N ASP A 149 12.86 19.43 -1.31
CA ASP A 149 13.98 19.26 -2.23
C ASP A 149 13.65 18.20 -3.28
N ASN A 150 13.25 18.64 -4.48
CA ASN A 150 12.98 17.75 -5.62
C ASN A 150 14.24 17.07 -6.17
N MET A 151 15.43 17.59 -5.86
CA MET A 151 16.70 17.02 -6.32
C MET A 151 17.27 15.99 -5.35
N LEU A 152 16.75 15.91 -4.12
CA LEU A 152 17.27 15.05 -3.06
C LEU A 152 17.41 13.59 -3.52
N MET A 153 16.40 13.05 -4.22
CA MET A 153 16.42 11.67 -4.72
C MET A 153 17.45 11.44 -5.82
N THR A 154 17.69 12.43 -6.69
CA THR A 154 18.55 12.28 -7.88
C THR A 154 19.97 12.78 -7.68
N LYS A 155 20.27 13.47 -6.57
CA LYS A 155 21.53 14.19 -6.37
C LYS A 155 22.77 13.29 -6.38
N ASN A 156 22.65 12.06 -5.86
CA ASN A 156 23.79 11.16 -5.66
C ASN A 156 23.85 10.00 -6.68
N GLY A 157 22.87 9.91 -7.58
CA GLY A 157 22.74 8.79 -8.51
C GLY A 157 21.30 8.60 -8.98
N LEU A 158 21.07 7.51 -9.70
CA LEU A 158 19.74 7.13 -10.20
C LEU A 158 19.29 5.84 -9.53
N ALA A 159 18.12 5.88 -8.89
CA ALA A 159 17.52 4.70 -8.28
C ALA A 159 17.34 3.58 -9.31
N SER A 160 17.57 2.34 -8.92
CA SER A 160 17.39 1.16 -9.78
C SER A 160 16.54 0.10 -9.07
N GLY A 161 16.05 -0.90 -9.82
CA GLY A 161 15.15 -1.92 -9.32
C GLY A 161 13.77 -1.83 -9.98
N PHE A 162 12.69 -1.86 -9.19
CA PHE A 162 11.33 -2.03 -9.70
C PHE A 162 10.34 -1.03 -9.09
N LEU A 163 9.51 -0.45 -9.94
CA LEU A 163 8.43 0.47 -9.58
C LEU A 163 7.08 -0.12 -9.99
N PHE A 164 6.27 -0.49 -9.02
CA PHE A 164 4.92 -1.01 -9.24
C PHE A 164 3.91 0.13 -9.07
N TYR A 165 3.01 0.32 -10.03
CA TYR A 165 2.01 1.40 -9.97
C TYR A 165 0.77 1.06 -10.77
N ASP A 166 -0.35 1.71 -10.47
CA ASP A 166 -1.56 1.60 -11.28
C ASP A 166 -1.64 2.72 -12.34
N PRO A 167 -1.53 2.41 -13.65
CA PRO A 167 -1.67 3.42 -14.70
C PRO A 167 -3.08 4.01 -14.82
N PHE A 168 -4.12 3.37 -14.26
CA PHE A 168 -5.50 3.85 -14.32
C PHE A 168 -5.88 4.73 -13.11
N THR A 169 -5.03 4.80 -12.09
CA THR A 169 -5.20 5.73 -10.99
C THR A 169 -4.44 7.03 -11.29
N LYS A 170 -5.13 8.00 -11.91
CA LYS A 170 -4.55 9.22 -12.49
C LYS A 170 -3.45 9.87 -11.64
N LEU A 171 -3.73 10.19 -10.37
CA LEU A 171 -2.76 10.89 -9.52
C LEU A 171 -1.53 10.04 -9.19
N ASP A 172 -1.69 8.72 -9.00
CA ASP A 172 -0.55 7.82 -8.77
C ASP A 172 0.25 7.56 -10.05
N ALA A 173 -0.42 7.48 -11.20
CA ALA A 173 0.25 7.41 -12.50
C ALA A 173 1.09 8.66 -12.76
N MET A 174 0.54 9.86 -12.54
CA MET A 174 1.27 11.13 -12.68
C MET A 174 2.48 11.21 -11.74
N GLN A 175 2.36 10.72 -10.50
CA GLN A 175 3.50 10.63 -9.57
C GLN A 175 4.56 9.62 -10.07
N ALA A 176 4.15 8.45 -10.56
CA ALA A 176 5.06 7.45 -11.10
C ALA A 176 5.82 7.97 -12.34
N GLU A 177 5.16 8.70 -13.24
CA GLU A 177 5.76 9.25 -14.45
C GLU A 177 6.93 10.22 -14.15
N LEU A 178 6.90 10.93 -13.01
CA LEU A 178 8.02 11.78 -12.59
C LEU A 178 9.34 11.01 -12.39
N TYR A 179 9.27 9.70 -12.12
CA TYR A 179 10.45 8.83 -11.98
C TYR A 179 11.08 8.44 -13.33
N ARG A 180 10.37 8.49 -14.46
CA ARG A 180 10.88 7.94 -15.75
C ARG A 180 12.16 8.59 -16.24
N LEU A 181 12.28 9.90 -16.03
CA LEU A 181 13.46 10.68 -16.43
C LEU A 181 14.42 10.91 -15.26
N ARG A 182 14.12 10.35 -14.08
CA ARG A 182 14.82 10.63 -12.81
C ARG A 182 15.30 9.35 -12.12
N SER A 183 15.20 8.21 -12.77
CA SER A 183 15.61 6.92 -12.23
C SER A 183 15.83 5.88 -13.33
N ASN A 184 16.53 4.80 -12.98
CA ASN A 184 16.68 3.57 -13.77
C ASN A 184 15.71 2.47 -13.28
N LEU A 185 14.57 2.86 -12.70
CA LEU A 185 13.58 1.89 -12.22
C LEU A 185 12.87 1.21 -13.38
N ILE A 186 12.68 -0.10 -13.27
CA ILE A 186 11.85 -0.86 -14.19
C ILE A 186 10.40 -0.70 -13.77
N PHE A 187 9.60 -0.06 -14.63
CA PHE A 187 8.18 0.18 -14.40
C PHE A 187 7.37 -1.11 -14.62
N VAL A 188 6.65 -1.55 -13.58
CA VAL A 188 5.81 -2.74 -13.57
C VAL A 188 4.35 -2.30 -13.39
N PRO A 189 3.59 -2.11 -14.50
CA PRO A 189 2.24 -1.60 -14.41
C PRO A 189 1.29 -2.65 -13.81
N ILE A 190 0.50 -2.21 -12.83
CA ILE A 190 -0.55 -2.96 -12.15
C ILE A 190 -1.91 -2.32 -12.42
N PRO A 191 -2.43 -2.34 -13.67
CA PRO A 191 -3.75 -1.80 -14.02
C PRO A 191 -4.84 -2.16 -13.02
N PHE A 192 -5.62 -1.18 -12.57
CA PHE A 192 -6.77 -1.35 -11.69
C PHE A 192 -6.43 -1.94 -10.31
N SER A 193 -5.27 -1.58 -9.74
CA SER A 193 -4.95 -1.88 -8.34
C SER A 193 -5.21 -0.74 -7.36
N GLY A 194 -5.44 0.47 -7.86
CA GLY A 194 -5.54 1.66 -7.02
C GLY A 194 -4.22 2.03 -6.34
N HIS A 195 -4.29 2.97 -5.40
CA HIS A 195 -3.15 3.40 -4.59
C HIS A 195 -2.59 2.26 -3.72
N ALA A 196 -3.44 1.34 -3.24
CA ALA A 196 -3.05 0.17 -2.44
C ALA A 196 -2.41 -0.94 -3.29
N THR A 197 -1.51 -0.57 -4.22
CA THR A 197 -0.85 -1.46 -5.17
C THR A 197 -0.14 -2.62 -4.47
N ALA A 198 0.41 -2.39 -3.27
CA ALA A 198 1.03 -3.42 -2.43
C ALA A 198 0.12 -4.63 -2.18
N SER A 199 -1.17 -4.39 -1.90
CA SER A 199 -2.13 -5.47 -1.63
C SER A 199 -2.34 -6.35 -2.87
N MET A 200 -2.47 -5.73 -4.05
CA MET A 200 -2.61 -6.45 -5.31
C MET A 200 -1.36 -7.26 -5.65
N VAL A 201 -0.18 -6.65 -5.54
CA VAL A 201 1.10 -7.36 -5.76
C VAL A 201 1.24 -8.54 -4.80
N ASN A 202 0.84 -8.37 -3.53
CA ASN A 202 0.87 -9.46 -2.55
C ASN A 202 -0.04 -10.63 -2.93
N LYS A 203 -1.26 -10.35 -3.40
CA LYS A 203 -2.19 -11.38 -3.89
C LYS A 203 -1.63 -12.14 -5.09
N ILE A 204 -0.96 -11.44 -6.01
CA ILE A 204 -0.47 -12.02 -7.27
C ILE A 204 0.81 -12.84 -7.06
N TYR A 205 1.80 -12.29 -6.35
CA TYR A 205 3.15 -12.85 -6.33
C TYR A 205 3.75 -13.00 -4.93
N SER A 206 3.04 -12.57 -3.88
CA SER A 206 3.55 -12.42 -2.51
C SER A 206 4.68 -11.39 -2.41
N LEU A 207 4.52 -10.40 -1.54
CA LEU A 207 5.56 -9.38 -1.30
C LEU A 207 6.83 -9.99 -0.69
N LYS A 208 6.68 -11.02 0.12
CA LYS A 208 7.78 -11.82 0.69
C LYS A 208 8.65 -12.43 -0.40
N ARG A 209 8.00 -13.10 -1.36
CA ARG A 209 8.67 -13.72 -2.50
C ARG A 209 9.28 -12.66 -3.40
N LEU A 210 8.58 -11.56 -3.67
CA LEU A 210 9.12 -10.45 -4.46
C LEU A 210 10.45 -9.94 -3.90
N VAL A 211 10.50 -9.62 -2.60
CA VAL A 211 11.74 -9.16 -1.95
C VAL A 211 12.85 -10.21 -2.06
N SER A 212 12.54 -11.48 -1.79
CA SER A 212 13.50 -12.58 -1.91
C SER A 212 14.02 -12.77 -3.35
N ASP A 213 13.14 -12.71 -4.35
CA ASP A 213 13.51 -12.89 -5.75
C ASP A 213 14.31 -11.70 -6.29
N VAL A 214 14.05 -10.47 -5.82
CA VAL A 214 14.85 -9.29 -6.19
C VAL A 214 16.25 -9.37 -5.56
N LEU A 215 16.36 -9.76 -4.29
CA LEU A 215 17.64 -9.99 -3.61
C LEU A 215 18.50 -11.01 -4.36
N SER A 216 17.88 -12.12 -4.79
CA SER A 216 18.57 -13.21 -5.50
C SER A 216 18.69 -12.98 -7.02
N ASN A 217 18.32 -11.81 -7.54
CA ASN A 217 18.32 -11.49 -8.98
C ASN A 217 17.43 -12.40 -9.87
N ASN A 218 16.43 -13.06 -9.27
CA ASN A 218 15.51 -13.98 -9.94
C ASN A 218 14.19 -13.33 -10.37
N PHE A 219 13.89 -12.12 -9.91
CA PHE A 219 12.66 -11.42 -10.28
C PHE A 219 12.73 -10.86 -11.71
N LEU A 220 11.74 -11.24 -12.55
CA LEU A 220 11.55 -10.73 -13.90
C LEU A 220 10.17 -10.09 -14.03
N ALA A 221 10.14 -8.79 -14.37
CA ALA A 221 8.89 -8.04 -14.55
C ALA A 221 7.98 -8.67 -15.61
N SER A 222 8.54 -9.19 -16.70
CA SER A 222 7.79 -9.88 -17.76
C SER A 222 7.06 -11.11 -17.25
N ARG A 223 7.72 -11.96 -16.44
CA ARG A 223 7.11 -13.15 -15.82
C ARG A 223 6.00 -12.78 -14.85
N PHE A 224 6.19 -11.73 -14.05
CA PHE A 224 5.14 -11.20 -13.18
C PHE A 224 3.91 -10.74 -13.99
N SER A 225 4.12 -9.96 -15.05
CA SER A 225 3.04 -9.46 -15.91
C SER A 225 2.29 -10.58 -16.62
N GLU A 226 3.00 -11.61 -17.09
CA GLU A 226 2.42 -12.81 -17.70
C GLU A 226 1.60 -13.61 -16.69
N TYR A 227 2.15 -13.90 -15.51
CA TYR A 227 1.44 -14.61 -14.45
C TYR A 227 0.14 -13.88 -14.09
N ARG A 228 0.20 -12.55 -13.92
CA ARG A 228 -0.99 -11.74 -13.67
C ARG A 228 -2.03 -11.87 -14.78
N ARG A 229 -1.60 -11.80 -16.05
CA ARG A 229 -2.47 -11.90 -17.22
C ARG A 229 -3.21 -13.23 -17.25
N LEU A 230 -2.52 -14.33 -16.95
CA LEU A 230 -3.07 -15.68 -17.03
C LEU A 230 -3.96 -16.04 -15.84
N TYR A 231 -3.59 -15.64 -14.62
CA TYR A 231 -4.19 -16.21 -13.41
C TYR A 231 -4.99 -15.24 -12.53
N SER A 232 -4.75 -13.93 -12.61
CA SER A 232 -5.34 -12.97 -11.66
C SER A 232 -6.49 -12.13 -12.24
N ARG A 233 -6.41 -11.72 -13.50
CA ARG A 233 -7.34 -10.72 -14.09
C ARG A 233 -8.82 -11.14 -14.13
N ARG A 234 -9.13 -12.43 -14.11
CA ARG A 234 -10.51 -12.94 -14.20
C ARG A 234 -11.15 -13.25 -12.85
N ARG A 235 -10.38 -13.24 -11.76
CA ARG A 235 -10.82 -13.70 -10.44
C ARG A 235 -10.49 -12.72 -9.31
N ASP A 236 -9.80 -11.63 -9.60
CA ASP A 236 -9.53 -10.59 -8.61
C ASP A 236 -10.65 -9.55 -8.59
N ASP A 237 -11.33 -9.48 -7.44
CA ASP A 237 -12.47 -8.62 -7.16
C ASP A 237 -12.14 -7.11 -7.33
N THR A 238 -10.95 -6.70 -6.92
CA THR A 238 -10.50 -5.31 -7.00
C THR A 238 -10.26 -4.90 -8.45
N TYR A 239 -9.57 -5.75 -9.21
CA TYR A 239 -9.35 -5.56 -10.64
C TYR A 239 -10.66 -5.47 -11.41
N LEU A 240 -11.56 -6.44 -11.20
CA LEU A 240 -12.84 -6.51 -11.92
C LEU A 240 -13.75 -5.32 -11.57
N SER A 241 -13.86 -4.96 -10.28
CA SER A 241 -14.68 -3.82 -9.86
C SER A 241 -14.15 -2.49 -10.39
N MET A 242 -12.84 -2.24 -10.33
CA MET A 242 -12.25 -1.03 -10.87
C MET A 242 -12.31 -0.97 -12.41
N MET A 243 -12.10 -2.10 -13.09
CA MET A 243 -12.24 -2.19 -14.54
C MET A 243 -13.69 -1.95 -14.97
N TYR A 244 -14.67 -2.51 -14.24
CA TYR A 244 -16.08 -2.26 -14.48
C TYR A 244 -16.42 -0.78 -14.39
N VAL A 245 -16.04 -0.11 -13.29
CA VAL A 245 -16.27 1.33 -13.09
C VAL A 245 -15.63 2.14 -14.21
N TYR A 246 -14.40 1.80 -14.60
CA TYR A 246 -13.72 2.45 -15.72
C TYR A 246 -14.46 2.24 -17.04
N ALA A 247 -14.81 0.99 -17.37
CA ALA A 247 -15.47 0.63 -18.62
C ALA A 247 -16.83 1.33 -18.75
N ASP A 248 -17.64 1.27 -17.70
CA ASP A 248 -18.96 1.91 -17.65
C ASP A 248 -18.87 3.44 -17.75
N SER A 249 -17.93 4.06 -17.03
CA SER A 249 -17.73 5.52 -17.09
C SER A 249 -17.23 6.03 -18.44
N ASN A 250 -16.66 5.15 -19.28
CA ASN A 250 -16.08 5.50 -20.58
C ASN A 250 -16.86 4.90 -21.76
N GLY A 251 -18.11 4.46 -21.56
CA GLY A 251 -18.96 3.93 -22.62
C GLY A 251 -18.44 2.63 -23.27
N LYS A 252 -17.64 1.84 -22.55
CA LYS A 252 -17.13 0.55 -23.02
C LYS A 252 -18.09 -0.58 -22.64
N GLU A 253 -19.27 -0.58 -23.26
CA GLU A 253 -20.42 -1.42 -22.87
C GLU A 253 -20.08 -2.92 -22.80
N LEU A 254 -19.47 -3.49 -23.84
CA LEU A 254 -19.10 -4.92 -23.86
C LEU A 254 -18.12 -5.28 -22.74
N LEU A 255 -17.18 -4.38 -22.41
CA LEU A 255 -16.23 -4.61 -21.33
C LEU A 255 -16.91 -4.48 -19.96
N SER A 256 -17.81 -3.51 -19.80
CA SER A 256 -18.62 -3.32 -18.59
C SER A 256 -19.46 -4.57 -18.30
N LEU A 257 -20.18 -5.08 -19.31
CA LEU A 257 -20.96 -6.32 -19.21
C LEU A 257 -20.09 -7.54 -18.92
N TRP A 258 -18.92 -7.64 -19.55
CA TRP A 258 -17.97 -8.71 -19.26
C TRP A 258 -17.51 -8.68 -17.80
N CYS A 259 -17.13 -7.51 -17.27
CA CYS A 259 -16.71 -7.39 -15.87
C CYS A 259 -17.83 -7.77 -14.91
N LEU A 260 -19.06 -7.33 -15.17
CA LEU A 260 -20.22 -7.71 -14.37
C LEU A 260 -20.38 -9.22 -14.34
N ASN A 261 -20.44 -9.88 -15.50
CA ASN A 261 -20.54 -11.34 -15.58
C ASN A 261 -19.41 -12.03 -14.78
N GLN A 262 -18.16 -11.59 -14.92
CA GLN A 262 -17.07 -12.16 -14.11
C GLN A 262 -17.26 -11.95 -12.60
N LEU A 263 -17.77 -10.78 -12.17
CA LEU A 263 -18.10 -10.53 -10.76
C LEU A 263 -19.22 -11.46 -10.28
N GLU A 264 -20.21 -11.79 -11.13
CA GLU A 264 -21.27 -12.75 -10.78
C GLU A 264 -20.70 -14.15 -10.52
N GLN A 265 -19.71 -14.57 -11.31
CA GLN A 265 -19.05 -15.88 -11.14
C GLN A 265 -18.22 -16.00 -9.85
N ILE A 266 -17.91 -14.87 -9.20
CA ILE A 266 -17.09 -14.84 -7.98
C ILE A 266 -17.82 -14.17 -6.81
N ASP A 267 -19.14 -14.11 -6.83
CA ASP A 267 -19.97 -13.38 -5.86
C ASP A 267 -19.59 -13.66 -4.39
N GLY A 268 -19.35 -14.91 -4.03
CA GLY A 268 -18.92 -15.36 -2.70
C GLY A 268 -17.47 -15.00 -2.33
N MET A 269 -16.70 -14.46 -3.26
CA MET A 269 -15.30 -14.06 -3.09
C MET A 269 -15.09 -12.53 -3.13
N ILE A 270 -16.14 -11.74 -3.43
CA ILE A 270 -16.03 -10.29 -3.51
C ILE A 270 -15.85 -9.69 -2.11
N GLY A 271 -14.70 -9.04 -1.87
CA GLY A 271 -14.40 -8.41 -0.59
C GLY A 271 -15.09 -7.06 -0.39
N ALA A 272 -15.12 -6.62 0.87
CA ALA A 272 -15.75 -5.36 1.29
C ALA A 272 -15.27 -4.13 0.49
N LYS A 273 -13.98 -4.07 0.14
CA LYS A 273 -13.40 -2.95 -0.62
C LYS A 273 -13.89 -2.90 -2.07
N ALA A 274 -13.98 -4.06 -2.73
CA ALA A 274 -14.54 -4.15 -4.08
C ALA A 274 -16.04 -3.80 -4.05
N LEU A 275 -16.79 -4.31 -3.08
CA LEU A 275 -18.20 -3.93 -2.88
C LEU A 275 -18.37 -2.44 -2.66
N ARG A 276 -17.51 -1.78 -1.87
CA ARG A 276 -17.54 -0.33 -1.70
C ARG A 276 -17.39 0.41 -3.03
N THR A 277 -16.43 -0.01 -3.86
CA THR A 277 -16.22 0.57 -5.20
C THR A 277 -17.47 0.42 -6.06
N LEU A 278 -18.02 -0.79 -6.10
CA LEU A 278 -19.24 -1.11 -6.85
C LEU A 278 -20.44 -0.28 -6.36
N SER A 279 -20.74 -0.31 -5.06
CA SER A 279 -21.88 0.41 -4.47
C SER A 279 -21.78 1.92 -4.65
N ILE A 280 -20.59 2.52 -4.52
CA ILE A 280 -20.43 3.97 -4.79
C ILE A 280 -20.74 4.30 -6.25
N HIS A 281 -20.28 3.47 -7.18
CA HIS A 281 -20.53 3.66 -8.60
C HIS A 281 -22.03 3.53 -8.95
N GLU A 282 -22.67 2.44 -8.52
CA GLU A 282 -24.10 2.22 -8.79
C GLU A 282 -24.98 3.30 -8.16
N ASN A 283 -24.61 3.79 -6.98
CA ASN A 283 -25.33 4.88 -6.32
C ASN A 283 -25.26 6.17 -7.12
N ARG A 284 -24.12 6.48 -7.74
CA ARG A 284 -24.00 7.66 -8.63
C ARG A 284 -24.81 7.52 -9.91
N LYS A 285 -24.99 6.29 -10.38
CA LYS A 285 -25.78 5.96 -11.57
C LYS A 285 -27.27 5.76 -11.27
N ASN A 286 -27.67 5.80 -10.00
CA ASN A 286 -29.03 5.48 -9.55
C ASN A 286 -29.50 4.07 -9.98
N CYS A 287 -28.60 3.09 -10.05
CA CYS A 287 -28.94 1.71 -10.42
C CYS A 287 -29.37 0.89 -9.18
N LEU A 288 -30.63 1.04 -8.78
CA LEU A 288 -31.16 0.45 -7.54
C LEU A 288 -31.05 -1.08 -7.48
N TYR A 289 -31.29 -1.77 -8.61
CA TYR A 289 -31.18 -3.23 -8.68
C TYR A 289 -29.76 -3.73 -8.36
N ARG A 290 -28.73 -3.10 -8.94
CA ARG A 290 -27.34 -3.48 -8.67
C ARG A 290 -26.90 -3.09 -7.26
N LEU A 291 -27.40 -1.97 -6.74
CA LEU A 291 -27.16 -1.58 -5.35
C LEU A 291 -27.66 -2.63 -4.37
N ASP A 292 -28.90 -3.09 -4.54
CA ASP A 292 -29.47 -4.14 -3.69
C ASP A 292 -28.64 -5.42 -3.78
N ARG A 293 -28.24 -5.84 -4.99
CA ARG A 293 -27.34 -6.99 -5.17
C ARG A 293 -26.03 -6.86 -4.39
N TRP A 294 -25.34 -5.72 -4.49
CA TRP A 294 -24.08 -5.52 -3.77
C TRP A 294 -24.28 -5.46 -2.25
N ALA A 295 -25.41 -4.91 -1.80
CA ALA A 295 -25.80 -4.95 -0.39
C ALA A 295 -26.09 -6.37 0.10
N HIS A 296 -26.73 -7.18 -0.72
CA HIS A 296 -27.00 -8.58 -0.45
C HIS A 296 -25.72 -9.40 -0.27
N ILE A 297 -24.72 -9.19 -1.13
CA ILE A 297 -23.41 -9.84 -0.98
C ILE A 297 -22.69 -9.32 0.27
N ALA A 298 -22.70 -8.00 0.51
CA ALA A 298 -22.09 -7.41 1.69
C ALA A 298 -22.67 -7.96 3.00
N ALA A 299 -23.98 -8.16 3.06
CA ALA A 299 -24.71 -8.71 4.20
C ALA A 299 -24.27 -10.14 4.56
N ARG A 300 -23.75 -10.91 3.60
CA ARG A 300 -23.28 -12.29 3.82
C ARG A 300 -21.80 -12.40 4.17
N LEU A 301 -21.05 -11.29 4.13
CA LEU A 301 -19.63 -11.32 4.45
C LEU A 301 -19.39 -11.57 5.95
N THR A 302 -18.26 -12.23 6.22
CA THR A 302 -17.66 -12.33 7.55
C THR A 302 -16.25 -11.73 7.49
N PRO A 303 -16.11 -10.40 7.56
CA PRO A 303 -14.83 -9.76 7.33
C PRO A 303 -13.80 -10.09 8.41
N SER A 304 -12.53 -10.17 8.03
CA SER A 304 -11.42 -10.46 8.95
C SER A 304 -10.79 -9.20 9.57
N SER A 305 -11.27 -8.01 9.20
CA SER A 305 -10.74 -6.74 9.69
C SER A 305 -11.85 -5.80 10.12
N ALA A 306 -11.59 -5.00 11.16
CA ALA A 306 -12.54 -4.01 11.67
C ALA A 306 -12.96 -2.99 10.59
N SER A 307 -12.03 -2.58 9.71
CA SER A 307 -12.36 -1.66 8.61
C SER A 307 -13.33 -2.30 7.62
N ASP A 308 -13.13 -3.56 7.27
CA ASP A 308 -13.99 -4.24 6.31
C ASP A 308 -15.37 -4.54 6.93
N CYS A 309 -15.45 -4.80 8.25
CA CYS A 309 -16.72 -4.87 8.98
C CYS A 309 -17.54 -3.57 8.84
N LEU A 310 -16.93 -2.41 9.10
CA LEU A 310 -17.62 -1.12 8.96
C LEU A 310 -18.09 -0.86 7.53
N ILE A 311 -17.26 -1.21 6.53
CA ILE A 311 -17.61 -1.05 5.12
C ILE A 311 -18.80 -1.95 4.75
N SER A 312 -18.71 -3.25 5.05
CA SER A 312 -19.76 -4.21 4.70
C SER A 312 -21.08 -3.91 5.40
N ALA A 313 -21.05 -3.57 6.69
CA ALA A 313 -22.25 -3.21 7.45
C ALA A 313 -22.94 -1.97 6.87
N HIS A 314 -22.18 -0.94 6.51
CA HIS A 314 -22.74 0.28 5.91
C HIS A 314 -23.42 0.00 4.56
N ILE A 315 -22.80 -0.86 3.73
CA ILE A 315 -23.37 -1.24 2.43
C ILE A 315 -24.63 -2.10 2.63
N ALA A 316 -24.60 -3.06 3.56
CA ALA A 316 -25.74 -3.91 3.90
C ALA A 316 -26.93 -3.08 4.44
N ALA A 317 -26.68 -2.15 5.37
CA ALA A 317 -27.70 -1.28 5.93
C ALA A 317 -28.37 -0.41 4.87
N LYS A 318 -27.60 0.11 3.91
CA LYS A 318 -28.15 0.87 2.76
C LYS A 318 -29.08 0.05 1.87
N GLY A 319 -28.88 -1.26 1.77
CA GLY A 319 -29.80 -2.17 1.08
C GLY A 319 -30.90 -2.74 1.97
N ASN A 320 -31.15 -2.15 3.15
CA ASN A 320 -32.16 -2.60 4.11
C ASN A 320 -31.90 -3.99 4.74
N TYR A 321 -30.66 -4.50 4.68
CA TYR A 321 -30.22 -5.71 5.38
C TYR A 321 -29.80 -5.39 6.83
N ILE A 322 -30.70 -4.78 7.61
CA ILE A 322 -30.39 -4.19 8.92
C ILE A 322 -29.87 -5.23 9.92
N LYS A 323 -30.53 -6.40 10.01
CA LYS A 323 -30.11 -7.48 10.94
C LYS A 323 -28.69 -7.97 10.64
N ASP A 324 -28.35 -8.11 9.36
CA ASP A 324 -27.01 -8.52 8.94
C ASP A 324 -25.97 -7.45 9.18
N ALA A 325 -26.32 -6.18 8.95
CA ALA A 325 -25.45 -5.05 9.27
C ALA A 325 -25.07 -5.03 10.76
N ILE A 326 -26.06 -5.19 11.66
CA ILE A 326 -25.82 -5.27 13.11
C ILE A 326 -24.93 -6.47 13.45
N ARG A 327 -25.21 -7.66 12.88
CA ARG A 327 -24.38 -8.86 13.07
C ARG A 327 -22.91 -8.63 12.67
N ILE A 328 -22.68 -7.96 11.54
CA ILE A 328 -21.33 -7.63 11.06
C ILE A 328 -20.64 -6.62 11.98
N LEU A 329 -21.37 -5.61 12.50
CA LEU A 329 -20.83 -4.63 13.45
C LEU A 329 -20.44 -5.27 14.78
N GLU A 330 -21.26 -6.19 15.30
CA GLU A 330 -20.93 -6.94 16.51
C GLU A 330 -19.71 -7.84 16.34
N HIS A 331 -19.57 -8.49 15.18
CA HIS A 331 -18.34 -9.21 14.83
C HIS A 331 -17.12 -8.26 14.78
N GLY A 332 -17.29 -7.08 14.19
CA GLY A 332 -16.25 -6.04 14.17
C GLY A 332 -15.85 -5.54 15.56
N ARG A 333 -16.80 -5.43 16.49
CA ARG A 333 -16.54 -5.09 17.90
C ARG A 333 -15.69 -6.15 18.60
N LYS A 334 -15.88 -7.44 18.27
CA LYS A 334 -14.99 -8.52 18.76
C LYS A 334 -13.55 -8.39 18.21
N ILE A 335 -13.41 -7.97 16.95
CA ILE A 335 -12.09 -7.77 16.32
C ILE A 335 -11.36 -6.54 16.91
N ALA A 336 -12.09 -5.45 17.17
CA ALA A 336 -11.53 -4.22 17.71
C ALA A 336 -12.42 -3.64 18.84
N PRO A 337 -12.32 -4.20 20.07
CA PRO A 337 -13.21 -3.85 21.19
C PRO A 337 -13.21 -2.37 21.56
N ASN A 338 -12.07 -1.69 21.41
CA ASN A 338 -11.90 -0.29 21.77
C ASN A 338 -12.34 0.69 20.66
N ASN A 339 -12.82 0.19 19.51
CA ASN A 339 -13.26 1.06 18.42
C ASN A 339 -14.72 1.48 18.62
N ILE A 340 -14.90 2.68 19.20
CA ILE A 340 -16.21 3.28 19.50
C ILE A 340 -17.13 3.44 18.28
N ALA A 341 -16.58 3.40 17.05
CA ALA A 341 -17.38 3.50 15.84
C ALA A 341 -18.41 2.37 15.74
N PHE A 342 -18.08 1.16 16.22
CA PHE A 342 -19.02 0.04 16.16
C PHE A 342 -20.26 0.27 17.01
N ALA A 343 -20.10 0.68 18.28
CA ALA A 343 -21.22 1.00 19.15
C ALA A 343 -22.10 2.09 18.52
N ARG A 344 -21.49 3.17 18.06
CA ARG A 344 -22.21 4.28 17.41
C ARG A 344 -22.99 3.86 16.16
N GLU A 345 -22.43 2.98 15.33
CA GLU A 345 -23.16 2.52 14.14
C GLU A 345 -24.25 1.50 14.48
N ILE A 346 -24.12 0.71 15.55
CA ILE A 346 -25.18 -0.18 16.04
C ILE A 346 -26.36 0.66 16.56
N ASP A 347 -26.09 1.65 17.40
CA ASP A 347 -27.13 2.53 18.00
C ASP A 347 -27.96 3.27 16.95
N LYS A 348 -27.41 3.51 15.74
CA LYS A 348 -28.15 4.13 14.63
C LYS A 348 -29.09 3.17 13.89
N LEU A 349 -28.85 1.87 14.01
CA LEU A 349 -29.57 0.81 13.29
C LEU A 349 -30.60 0.08 14.15
N THR A 350 -30.51 0.24 15.47
CA THR A 350 -31.48 -0.19 16.48
C THR A 350 -32.49 0.92 16.74
#